data_AF-B0E9L3-F1
#
_entry.id   AF-B0E9L3-F1
#
_cell.length_a   1.000
_cell.length_b   1.000
_cell.length_c   1.000
_cell.angle_alpha   90.00
_cell.angle_beta   90.00
_cell.angle_gamma   90.00
#
_symmetry.space_group_name_H-M   'P 1'
#
loop_
_entity.id
_entity.type
_entity.pdbx_description
1 polymer ?
#
loop_
_entity_poly.entity_id
_entity_poly.type
_entity_poly.pdbx_seq_one_letter_code
_entity_poly.pdbx_strand_id
1 'polypeptide(L)'
;MNLKRSILIKNEITSKENKMGKVFLERQTCVMTEKLGKNEVYVVVKQTNFMLCLTSIEPIENAEVTCELLYDIPELKLVPYVSQKPISYKVQQVSNEAINIECKLSVLSSKHEDMLFKIRAIVSNNGIVVGEVISYPIRCTSKIDGTKKSRQILTKPLVQQQTETKKPRKNDLPIPSSITQRKVFELALLSSNTILLERLSSLTRREETKITTVEAGIQSICEKMAGMEYNTLQFHLMNVLGGLDIEQNNTLFEICSVIQSMFPQQYTFQPIVNQNNQQLPQGYTPFGEFNGNYSGQPNVFGAF
;
A
#
# COMPACT_ATOMS: atom_id res chain seq x y z
N MET A 1 -55.34 -7.81 38.63
CA MET A 1 -53.94 -8.24 38.89
C MET A 1 -53.46 -9.08 37.72
N ASN A 2 -52.21 -8.89 37.30
CA ASN A 2 -51.46 -9.64 36.26
C ASN A 2 -51.80 -9.38 34.79
N LEU A 3 -51.24 -8.30 34.23
CA LEU A 3 -50.84 -8.23 32.81
C LEU A 3 -49.76 -7.14 32.56
N LYS A 4 -48.83 -6.96 33.51
CA LYS A 4 -47.68 -6.03 33.43
C LYS A 4 -46.34 -6.74 33.18
N ARG A 5 -46.30 -7.81 32.38
CA ARG A 5 -45.06 -8.59 32.14
C ARG A 5 -44.74 -8.99 30.70
N SER A 6 -45.33 -8.31 29.71
CA SER A 6 -45.09 -8.64 28.29
C SER A 6 -44.51 -7.49 27.47
N ILE A 7 -44.10 -6.40 28.11
CA ILE A 7 -43.36 -5.30 27.52
C ILE A 7 -41.89 -5.47 27.92
N LEU A 8 -41.12 -6.32 27.24
CA LEU A 8 -39.64 -6.31 27.30
C LEU A 8 -38.90 -7.28 26.35
N ILE A 9 -39.56 -7.89 25.37
CA ILE A 9 -38.86 -8.79 24.41
C ILE A 9 -39.44 -8.61 23.00
N LYS A 10 -39.41 -7.39 22.44
CA LYS A 10 -39.71 -7.17 21.00
C LYS A 10 -38.93 -6.01 20.34
N ASN A 11 -37.93 -5.42 20.99
CA ASN A 11 -37.17 -4.28 20.45
C ASN A 11 -35.67 -4.56 20.29
N GLU A 12 -35.27 -5.75 19.82
CA GLU A 12 -33.84 -6.07 19.67
C GLU A 12 -33.48 -6.82 18.38
N ILE A 13 -34.30 -6.72 17.34
CA ILE A 13 -34.01 -7.32 16.03
C ILE A 13 -34.51 -6.39 14.93
N THR A 14 -33.84 -5.25 14.72
CA THR A 14 -33.75 -4.53 13.42
C THR A 14 -32.94 -3.23 13.55
N SER A 15 -31.72 -3.31 14.10
CA SER A 15 -30.69 -2.28 13.83
C SER A 15 -29.30 -2.92 13.75
N LYS A 16 -29.15 -3.95 12.92
CA LYS A 16 -27.86 -4.17 12.26
C LYS A 16 -27.80 -3.21 11.07
N GLU A 17 -27.73 -1.92 11.38
CA GLU A 17 -27.13 -0.98 10.46
C GLU A 17 -25.77 -1.55 10.10
N ASN A 18 -25.56 -1.76 8.79
CA ASN A 18 -24.25 -1.83 8.21
C ASN A 18 -23.51 -0.54 8.61
N LYS A 19 -22.84 -0.55 9.77
CA LYS A 19 -21.74 0.36 10.03
C LYS A 19 -20.74 0.06 8.93
N MET A 20 -20.72 0.89 7.88
CA MET A 20 -19.57 1.00 7.00
C MET A 20 -18.36 1.02 7.93
N GLY A 21 -17.55 -0.04 7.87
CA GLY A 21 -16.38 -0.16 8.72
C GLY A 21 -15.58 1.12 8.56
N LYS A 22 -15.24 1.77 9.68
CA LYS A 22 -14.40 2.98 9.67
C LYS A 22 -13.03 2.72 9.04
N VAL A 23 -12.68 1.44 8.89
CA VAL A 23 -11.46 0.91 8.31
C VAL A 23 -11.79 0.13 7.04
N PHE A 24 -11.01 0.34 5.98
CA PHE A 24 -11.13 -0.36 4.71
C PHE A 24 -9.76 -0.88 4.23
N LEU A 25 -9.79 -1.90 3.36
CA LEU A 25 -8.60 -2.45 2.72
C LEU A 25 -8.22 -1.55 1.54
N GLU A 26 -7.11 -0.84 1.65
CA GLU A 26 -6.60 -0.03 0.55
C GLU A 26 -5.82 -0.89 -0.45
N ARG A 27 -4.93 -1.75 0.07
CA ARG A 27 -4.01 -2.51 -0.78
C ARG A 27 -3.72 -3.88 -0.18
N GLN A 28 -3.61 -4.87 -1.06
CA GLN A 28 -3.15 -6.21 -0.74
C GLN A 28 -2.01 -6.57 -1.69
N THR A 29 -0.82 -6.81 -1.16
CA THR A 29 0.31 -7.25 -1.98
C THR A 29 0.24 -8.75 -2.21
N CYS A 30 0.65 -9.18 -3.40
CA CYS A 30 0.70 -10.57 -3.79
C CYS A 30 1.81 -10.77 -4.82
N VAL A 31 2.13 -12.03 -5.09
CA VAL A 31 3.12 -12.37 -6.12
C VAL A 31 2.51 -12.29 -7.51
N MET A 32 1.26 -12.69 -7.64
CA MET A 32 0.53 -12.70 -8.90
C MET A 32 -0.97 -12.62 -8.63
N THR A 33 -1.72 -12.01 -9.54
CA THR A 33 -3.18 -12.04 -9.53
C THR A 33 -3.67 -12.98 -10.64
N GLU A 34 -4.50 -13.95 -10.28
CA GLU A 34 -5.18 -14.84 -11.22
C GLU A 34 -6.66 -14.49 -11.34
N LYS A 35 -7.21 -14.59 -12.55
CA LYS A 35 -8.65 -14.45 -12.76
C LYS A 35 -9.32 -15.82 -12.74
N LEU A 36 -10.19 -16.05 -11.76
CA LEU A 36 -11.03 -17.25 -11.68
C LEU A 36 -12.48 -16.85 -11.97
N GLY A 37 -12.86 -16.97 -13.25
CA GLY A 37 -14.15 -16.49 -13.73
C GLY A 37 -14.23 -14.96 -13.70
N LYS A 38 -15.14 -14.42 -12.88
CA LYS A 38 -15.29 -12.96 -12.66
C LYS A 38 -14.49 -12.45 -11.45
N ASN A 39 -13.95 -13.34 -10.62
CA ASN A 39 -13.28 -12.97 -9.38
C ASN A 39 -11.77 -12.95 -9.58
N GLU A 40 -11.12 -11.96 -8.97
CA GLU A 40 -9.67 -11.86 -8.90
C GLU A 40 -9.17 -12.57 -7.64
N VAL A 41 -8.17 -13.42 -7.81
CA VAL A 41 -7.57 -14.25 -6.76
C VAL A 41 -6.11 -13.86 -6.63
N TYR A 42 -5.70 -13.52 -5.42
CA TYR A 42 -4.36 -13.07 -5.09
C TYR A 42 -3.49 -14.26 -4.71
N VAL A 43 -2.46 -14.54 -5.47
CA VAL A 43 -1.55 -15.66 -5.24
C VAL A 43 -0.43 -15.22 -4.31
N VAL A 44 -0.31 -15.90 -3.16
CA VAL A 44 0.75 -15.67 -2.17
C VAL A 44 1.57 -16.93 -1.99
N VAL A 45 2.86 -16.78 -1.74
CA VAL A 45 3.76 -17.91 -1.52
C VAL A 45 3.79 -18.25 -0.04
N LYS A 46 3.68 -19.53 0.29
CA LYS A 46 3.77 -20.04 1.67
C LYS A 46 5.10 -19.62 2.28
N GLN A 47 5.07 -19.25 3.55
CA GLN A 47 6.24 -18.80 4.30
C GLN A 47 6.89 -17.50 3.79
N THR A 48 6.29 -16.84 2.81
CA THR A 48 6.72 -15.52 2.32
C THR A 48 5.81 -14.45 2.89
N ASN A 49 6.40 -13.31 3.24
CA ASN A 49 5.67 -12.17 3.74
C ASN A 49 4.93 -11.48 2.59
N PHE A 50 3.71 -11.06 2.87
CA PHE A 50 2.90 -10.18 2.02
C PHE A 50 2.16 -9.19 2.94
N MET A 51 1.58 -8.15 2.38
CA MET A 51 1.13 -6.99 3.15
C MET A 51 -0.34 -6.68 2.86
N LEU A 52 -1.08 -6.38 3.92
CA LEU A 52 -2.39 -5.74 3.86
C LEU A 52 -2.24 -4.30 4.38
N CYS A 53 -2.55 -3.32 3.55
CA CYS A 53 -2.59 -1.92 3.93
C CYS A 53 -4.04 -1.56 4.24
N LEU A 54 -4.31 -1.26 5.51
CA LEU A 54 -5.60 -0.80 5.98
C LEU A 54 -5.56 0.71 6.17
N THR A 55 -6.64 1.37 5.77
CA THR A 55 -6.80 2.82 5.92
C THR A 55 -8.12 3.10 6.61
N SER A 56 -8.10 4.09 7.49
CA SER A 56 -9.22 4.48 8.32
C SER A 56 -9.63 5.92 8.02
N ILE A 57 -10.93 6.18 8.10
CA ILE A 57 -11.49 7.54 7.96
C ILE A 57 -11.25 8.35 9.23
N GLU A 58 -11.20 7.69 10.38
CA GLU A 58 -10.93 8.31 11.67
C GLU A 58 -9.56 7.87 12.21
N PRO A 59 -8.85 8.73 12.95
CA PRO A 59 -7.57 8.37 13.53
C PRO A 59 -7.73 7.22 14.54
N ILE A 60 -6.94 6.17 14.35
CA ILE A 60 -6.88 5.00 15.23
C ILE A 60 -5.54 5.01 15.96
N GLU A 61 -5.47 5.81 17.02
CA GLU A 61 -4.31 5.82 17.91
C GLU A 61 -4.25 4.51 18.70
N ASN A 62 -3.08 3.87 18.75
CA ASN A 62 -2.84 2.61 19.47
C ASN A 62 -3.76 1.45 19.06
N ALA A 63 -3.99 1.30 17.75
CA ALA A 63 -4.81 0.23 17.21
C ALA A 63 -4.19 -1.16 17.47
N GLU A 64 -4.95 -2.04 18.13
CA GLU A 64 -4.67 -3.46 18.17
C GLU A 64 -5.33 -4.16 16.97
N VAL A 65 -4.56 -4.95 16.24
CA VAL A 65 -5.10 -5.70 15.08
C VAL A 65 -4.95 -7.19 15.31
N THR A 66 -6.06 -7.91 15.12
CA THR A 66 -6.09 -9.37 15.15
C THR A 66 -6.41 -9.91 13.77
N CYS A 67 -5.58 -10.83 13.26
CA CYS A 67 -5.80 -11.45 11.96
C CYS A 67 -6.17 -12.93 12.08
N GLU A 68 -7.24 -13.30 11.40
CA GLU A 68 -7.76 -14.66 11.33
C GLU A 68 -7.75 -15.16 9.88
N LEU A 69 -7.34 -16.41 9.68
CA LEU A 69 -7.43 -17.06 8.37
C LEU A 69 -8.74 -17.83 8.24
N LEU A 70 -9.49 -17.52 7.19
CA LEU A 70 -10.79 -18.09 6.89
C LEU A 70 -10.74 -18.82 5.54
N TYR A 71 -11.60 -19.82 5.38
CA TYR A 71 -11.91 -20.38 4.06
C TYR A 71 -12.80 -19.43 3.27
N ASP A 72 -12.54 -19.29 1.97
CA ASP A 72 -13.42 -18.56 1.05
C ASP A 72 -14.64 -19.43 0.66
N ILE A 73 -15.49 -19.69 1.65
CA ILE A 73 -16.77 -20.36 1.53
C ILE A 73 -17.87 -19.42 2.03
N PRO A 74 -19.14 -19.61 1.65
CA PRO A 74 -20.23 -18.71 2.04
C PRO A 74 -20.36 -18.47 3.56
N GLU A 75 -19.97 -19.46 4.37
CA GLU A 75 -20.03 -19.40 5.83
C GLU A 75 -18.77 -18.81 6.50
N LEU A 76 -17.72 -18.45 5.73
CA LEU A 76 -16.46 -17.87 6.22
C LEU A 76 -15.91 -18.57 7.47
N LYS A 77 -15.65 -19.87 7.35
CA LYS A 77 -15.18 -20.69 8.48
C LYS A 77 -13.69 -20.49 8.74
N LEU A 78 -13.32 -20.40 10.02
CA LEU A 78 -11.92 -20.38 10.47
C LEU A 78 -11.16 -21.63 10.02
N VAL A 79 -9.93 -21.43 9.54
CA VAL A 79 -9.03 -22.52 9.17
C VAL A 79 -8.53 -23.19 10.46
N PRO A 80 -8.87 -24.46 10.70
CA PRO A 80 -8.44 -25.16 11.91
C PRO A 80 -6.93 -25.43 11.86
N TYR A 81 -6.31 -25.45 13.03
CA TYR A 81 -4.90 -25.80 13.20
C TYR A 81 -4.71 -26.65 14.46
N VAL A 82 -3.66 -27.48 14.45
CA VAL A 82 -3.38 -28.42 15.55
C VAL A 82 -2.25 -27.89 16.43
N SER A 83 -1.10 -27.57 15.83
CA SER A 83 0.11 -27.18 16.57
C SER A 83 0.58 -25.76 16.27
N GLN A 84 0.44 -25.30 15.02
CA GLN A 84 0.94 -24.00 14.58
C GLN A 84 -0.20 -23.16 14.00
N LYS A 85 -0.31 -21.89 14.40
CA LYS A 85 -1.29 -20.97 13.83
C LYS A 85 -1.14 -20.88 12.31
N PRO A 86 -2.25 -20.86 11.56
CA PRO A 86 -2.22 -20.89 10.10
C PRO A 86 -1.66 -19.61 9.49
N ILE A 87 -1.75 -18.50 10.23
CA ILE A 87 -1.25 -17.18 9.87
C ILE A 87 -0.41 -16.64 11.02
N SER A 88 0.74 -16.07 10.67
CA SER A 88 1.55 -15.21 11.53
C SER A 88 1.54 -13.82 10.93
N TYR A 89 1.49 -12.78 11.76
CA TYR A 89 1.44 -11.41 11.27
C TYR A 89 2.19 -10.46 12.20
N LYS A 90 2.67 -9.35 11.64
CA LYS A 90 3.25 -8.22 12.36
C LYS A 90 2.52 -6.96 11.94
N VAL A 91 2.08 -6.19 12.92
CA VAL A 91 1.36 -4.93 12.70
C VAL A 91 2.36 -3.79 12.80
N GLN A 92 2.32 -2.88 11.84
CA GLN A 92 3.08 -1.64 11.82
C GLN A 92 2.13 -0.48 11.57
N GLN A 93 1.99 0.38 12.57
CA GLN A 93 1.27 1.64 12.41
C GLN A 93 2.16 2.60 11.61
N VAL A 94 1.68 3.04 10.44
CA VAL A 94 2.41 3.96 9.56
C VAL A 94 2.04 5.40 9.88
N SER A 95 0.76 5.64 10.15
CA SER A 95 0.22 6.93 10.55
C SER A 95 -0.99 6.72 11.48
N ASN A 96 -1.61 7.81 11.92
CA ASN A 96 -2.85 7.73 12.71
C ASN A 96 -4.00 7.13 11.90
N GLU A 97 -3.94 7.13 10.57
CA GLU A 97 -5.01 6.68 9.69
C GLU A 97 -4.65 5.41 8.91
N ALA A 98 -3.37 5.03 8.86
CA ALA A 98 -2.89 3.90 8.06
C ALA A 98 -2.13 2.86 8.87
N ILE A 99 -2.51 1.59 8.68
CA ILE A 99 -1.93 0.43 9.34
C ILE A 99 -1.48 -0.57 8.28
N ASN A 100 -0.21 -0.94 8.33
CA ASN A 100 0.34 -2.03 7.53
C ASN A 100 0.37 -3.32 8.36
N ILE A 101 -0.17 -4.38 7.79
CA ILE A 101 -0.15 -5.71 8.39
C ILE A 101 0.71 -6.59 7.49
N GLU A 102 1.89 -6.95 7.96
CA GLU A 102 2.76 -7.92 7.31
C GLU A 102 2.32 -9.33 7.71
N CYS A 103 1.71 -10.04 6.78
CA CYS A 103 1.16 -11.37 6.95
C CYS A 103 2.10 -12.43 6.36
N LYS A 104 2.13 -13.60 6.99
CA LYS A 104 2.84 -14.79 6.52
C LYS A 104 1.98 -16.03 6.78
N LEU A 105 1.64 -16.75 5.71
CA LEU A 105 0.85 -17.98 5.80
C LEU A 105 1.76 -19.18 6.04
N SER A 106 1.42 -19.98 7.06
CA SER A 106 2.13 -21.22 7.42
C SER A 106 1.43 -22.49 6.93
N VAL A 107 0.21 -22.39 6.40
CA VAL A 107 -0.61 -23.54 5.99
C VAL A 107 -0.22 -24.04 4.62
N LEU A 108 0.25 -25.29 4.51
CA LEU A 108 0.09 -26.16 3.34
C LEU A 108 0.20 -27.62 3.82
N SER A 109 -0.87 -28.14 4.41
CA SER A 109 -1.11 -29.59 4.33
C SER A 109 -1.79 -29.87 3.00
N SER A 110 -1.66 -31.08 2.46
CA SER A 110 -2.29 -31.49 1.19
C SER A 110 -3.82 -31.31 1.17
N LYS A 111 -4.47 -31.15 2.33
CA LYS A 111 -5.90 -30.83 2.44
C LYS A 111 -6.25 -29.39 2.01
N HIS A 112 -5.26 -28.51 1.86
CA HIS A 112 -5.45 -27.08 1.61
C HIS A 112 -4.98 -26.62 0.22
N GLU A 113 -4.37 -27.50 -0.59
CA GLU A 113 -3.74 -27.12 -1.86
C GLU A 113 -4.72 -26.52 -2.89
N ASP A 114 -5.99 -26.90 -2.85
CA ASP A 114 -7.00 -26.43 -3.81
C ASP A 114 -8.02 -25.46 -3.21
N MET A 115 -7.79 -24.99 -1.98
CA MET A 115 -8.73 -24.10 -1.29
C MET A 115 -8.32 -22.63 -1.44
N LEU A 116 -9.33 -21.76 -1.48
CA LEU A 116 -9.16 -20.32 -1.41
C LEU A 116 -9.36 -19.85 0.04
N PHE A 117 -8.61 -18.82 0.41
CA PHE A 117 -8.60 -18.28 1.76
C PHE A 117 -8.92 -16.80 1.75
N LYS A 118 -9.40 -16.28 2.87
CA LYS A 118 -9.51 -14.86 3.15
C LYS A 118 -8.92 -14.56 4.51
N ILE A 119 -8.38 -13.37 4.68
CA ILE A 119 -7.89 -12.89 5.96
C ILE A 119 -8.89 -11.89 6.48
N ARG A 120 -9.38 -12.14 7.70
CA ARG A 120 -10.19 -11.19 8.45
C ARG A 120 -9.27 -10.45 9.39
N ALA A 121 -9.16 -9.14 9.21
CA ALA A 121 -8.46 -8.24 10.10
C ALA A 121 -9.48 -7.50 10.96
N ILE A 122 -9.46 -7.74 12.26
CA ILE A 122 -10.29 -7.06 13.25
C ILE A 122 -9.42 -5.99 13.89
N VAL A 123 -9.83 -4.74 13.76
CA VAL A 123 -9.14 -3.58 14.33
C VAL A 123 -9.88 -3.11 15.57
N SER A 124 -9.19 -3.08 16.70
CA SER A 124 -9.70 -2.60 17.97
C SER A 124 -8.88 -1.42 18.49
N ASN A 125 -9.55 -0.43 19.07
CA ASN A 125 -8.93 0.70 19.76
C ASN A 125 -9.37 0.63 21.22
N ASN A 126 -8.41 0.52 22.14
CA ASN A 126 -8.67 0.40 23.59
C ASN A 126 -9.69 -0.71 23.93
N GLY A 127 -9.58 -1.87 23.26
CA GLY A 127 -10.47 -3.02 23.44
C GLY A 127 -11.84 -2.92 22.74
N ILE A 128 -12.16 -1.80 22.09
CA ILE A 128 -13.40 -1.63 21.32
C ILE A 128 -13.12 -1.91 19.85
N VAL A 129 -13.89 -2.82 19.23
CA VAL A 129 -13.77 -3.10 17.79
C VAL A 129 -14.24 -1.89 16.98
N VAL A 130 -13.30 -1.28 16.27
CA VAL A 130 -13.50 -0.08 15.42
C VAL A 130 -13.94 -0.50 14.02
N GLY A 131 -13.38 -1.58 13.51
CA GLY A 131 -13.67 -2.05 12.17
C GLY A 131 -13.23 -3.49 11.95
N GLU A 132 -13.85 -4.10 10.96
CA GLU A 132 -13.50 -5.41 10.46
C GLU A 132 -13.33 -5.33 8.96
N VAL A 133 -12.21 -5.88 8.47
CA VAL A 133 -11.85 -5.87 7.06
C VAL A 133 -11.58 -7.29 6.61
N ILE A 134 -12.16 -7.67 5.47
CA ILE A 134 -11.94 -8.97 4.85
C ILE A 134 -11.10 -8.77 3.58
N SER A 135 -10.03 -9.56 3.47
CA SER A 135 -9.14 -9.54 2.31
C SER A 135 -9.81 -10.06 1.05
N TYR A 136 -9.21 -9.77 -0.10
CA TYR A 136 -9.55 -10.45 -1.34
C TYR A 136 -9.21 -11.94 -1.24
N PRO A 137 -9.84 -12.81 -2.06
CA PRO A 137 -9.53 -14.23 -2.10
C PRO A 137 -8.04 -14.49 -2.34
N ILE A 138 -7.45 -15.38 -1.55
CA ILE A 138 -6.04 -15.73 -1.56
C ILE A 138 -5.87 -17.19 -1.96
N ARG A 139 -4.97 -17.46 -2.90
CA ARG A 139 -4.46 -18.80 -3.16
C ARG A 139 -3.03 -18.91 -2.62
N CYS A 140 -2.79 -19.88 -1.75
CA CYS A 140 -1.45 -20.12 -1.20
C CYS A 140 -0.72 -21.18 -2.03
N THR A 141 0.52 -20.89 -2.46
CA THR A 141 1.35 -21.83 -3.23
C THR A 141 2.69 -22.07 -2.56
N SER A 142 3.28 -23.26 -2.70
CA SER A 142 4.60 -23.58 -2.11
C SER A 142 5.75 -22.83 -2.79
N LYS A 143 5.62 -22.57 -4.10
CA LYS A 143 6.63 -21.98 -4.96
C LYS A 143 5.92 -21.22 -6.08
N ILE A 144 6.61 -20.23 -6.64
CA ILE A 144 6.18 -19.53 -7.85
C ILE A 144 6.48 -20.46 -9.02
N ASP A 145 5.46 -21.09 -9.58
CA ASP A 145 5.61 -21.87 -10.81
C ASP A 145 5.86 -20.91 -11.98
N GLY A 146 7.13 -20.62 -12.28
CA GLY A 146 7.54 -19.74 -13.39
C GLY A 146 7.19 -20.24 -14.80
N THR A 147 6.38 -21.30 -14.93
CA THR A 147 6.10 -21.98 -16.21
C THR A 147 4.63 -22.11 -16.56
N LYS A 148 3.68 -21.64 -15.74
CA LYS A 148 2.25 -21.82 -16.06
C LYS A 148 1.68 -20.58 -16.75
N LYS A 149 1.68 -20.63 -18.09
CA LYS A 149 0.60 -20.04 -18.89
C LYS A 149 -0.74 -20.38 -18.21
N SER A 150 -1.53 -19.35 -17.93
CA SER A 150 -2.91 -19.38 -17.45
C SER A 150 -3.60 -20.73 -17.73
N ARG A 151 -3.62 -21.61 -16.73
CA ARG A 151 -4.55 -22.74 -16.74
C ARG A 151 -5.89 -22.14 -16.39
N GLN A 152 -6.66 -21.79 -17.41
CA GLN A 152 -8.11 -21.74 -17.26
C GLN A 152 -8.53 -23.12 -16.73
N ILE A 153 -8.92 -23.17 -15.46
CA ILE A 153 -9.51 -24.36 -14.86
C ILE A 153 -10.86 -24.51 -15.55
N LEU A 154 -10.88 -25.29 -16.63
CA LEU A 154 -12.10 -25.71 -17.30
C LEU A 154 -12.82 -26.64 -16.32
N THR A 155 -13.85 -26.10 -15.67
CA THR A 155 -14.84 -26.87 -14.91
C THR A 155 -15.41 -27.96 -15.83
N LYS A 156 -15.01 -29.22 -15.60
CA LYS A 156 -15.72 -30.37 -16.16
C LYS A 156 -16.95 -30.63 -15.28
N PRO A 157 -18.18 -30.57 -15.81
CA PRO A 157 -19.30 -31.21 -15.15
C PRO A 157 -19.14 -32.72 -15.28
N LEU A 158 -19.25 -33.41 -14.15
CA LEU A 158 -19.51 -34.84 -14.07
C LEU A 158 -20.88 -35.10 -14.70
N VAL A 159 -21.00 -36.05 -15.65
CA VAL A 159 -22.14 -36.97 -15.86
C VAL A 159 -22.07 -37.67 -17.24
N GLN A 160 -22.12 -39.02 -17.18
CA GLN A 160 -22.63 -40.04 -18.12
C GLN A 160 -21.91 -40.45 -19.44
N GLN A 161 -21.46 -41.70 -19.39
CA GLN A 161 -21.80 -42.86 -20.25
C GLN A 161 -21.39 -42.93 -21.74
N GLN A 162 -20.92 -44.15 -22.03
CA GLN A 162 -20.49 -44.79 -23.26
C GLN A 162 -21.39 -44.56 -24.49
N THR A 163 -20.78 -44.51 -25.68
CA THR A 163 -21.04 -45.46 -26.78
C THR A 163 -20.03 -45.29 -27.92
N GLU A 164 -19.66 -46.42 -28.52
CA GLU A 164 -18.75 -46.57 -29.66
C GLU A 164 -19.39 -46.08 -30.97
N THR A 165 -18.60 -45.63 -31.96
CA THR A 165 -18.44 -46.29 -33.29
C THR A 165 -17.65 -45.46 -34.34
N LYS A 166 -16.70 -46.15 -34.98
CA LYS A 166 -16.28 -46.17 -36.42
C LYS A 166 -15.93 -44.87 -37.22
N LYS A 167 -14.65 -44.83 -37.64
CA LYS A 167 -13.98 -44.20 -38.83
C LYS A 167 -14.65 -44.57 -40.19
N PRO A 168 -14.21 -44.10 -41.41
CA PRO A 168 -13.13 -43.13 -41.81
C PRO A 168 -13.41 -42.20 -43.05
N ARG A 169 -12.55 -41.19 -43.33
CA ARG A 169 -11.70 -41.02 -44.58
C ARG A 169 -11.28 -39.56 -44.90
N LYS A 170 -9.95 -39.40 -45.03
CA LYS A 170 -9.12 -38.61 -45.98
C LYS A 170 -9.47 -37.14 -46.28
N ASN A 171 -8.59 -36.24 -45.82
CA ASN A 171 -7.95 -35.20 -46.65
C ASN A 171 -6.67 -34.74 -45.93
N ASP A 172 -5.52 -35.29 -46.35
CA ASP A 172 -4.20 -34.95 -45.83
C ASP A 172 -3.73 -33.62 -46.43
N LEU A 173 -4.01 -32.53 -45.72
CA LEU A 173 -3.19 -31.33 -45.79
C LEU A 173 -1.93 -31.54 -44.92
N PRO A 174 -0.74 -31.12 -45.35
CA PRO A 174 0.48 -31.34 -44.58
C PRO A 174 0.37 -30.56 -43.27
N ILE A 175 0.14 -31.30 -42.18
CA ILE A 175 0.15 -30.79 -40.82
C ILE A 175 1.57 -30.25 -40.60
N PRO A 176 1.76 -28.93 -40.41
CA PRO A 176 3.08 -28.40 -40.12
C PRO A 176 3.55 -29.06 -38.83
N SER A 177 4.70 -29.73 -38.91
CA SER A 177 5.30 -30.43 -37.77
C SER A 177 5.28 -29.52 -36.53
N SER A 178 5.01 -30.09 -35.36
CA SER A 178 4.92 -29.37 -34.09
C SER A 178 6.13 -28.45 -33.81
N ILE A 179 7.27 -28.76 -34.44
CA ILE A 179 8.51 -27.97 -34.40
C ILE A 179 8.36 -26.63 -35.15
N THR A 180 7.69 -26.60 -36.31
CA THR A 180 7.48 -25.38 -37.09
C THR A 180 6.51 -24.44 -36.38
N GLN A 181 5.42 -24.96 -35.81
CA GLN A 181 4.48 -24.16 -35.03
C GLN A 181 5.13 -23.60 -33.76
N ARG A 182 6.01 -24.38 -33.10
CA ARG A 182 6.76 -23.93 -31.93
C ARG A 182 7.69 -22.77 -32.28
N LYS A 183 8.42 -22.86 -33.40
CA LYS A 183 9.31 -21.78 -33.88
C LYS A 183 8.56 -20.51 -34.24
N VAL A 184 7.39 -20.62 -34.90
CA VAL A 184 6.55 -19.46 -35.23
C VAL A 184 6.02 -18.79 -33.95
N PHE A 185 5.59 -19.59 -32.98
CA PHE A 185 5.11 -19.08 -31.70
C PHE A 185 6.23 -18.42 -30.88
N GLU A 186 7.43 -18.99 -30.89
CA GLU A 186 8.62 -18.45 -30.24
C GLU A 186 9.06 -17.13 -30.89
N LEU A 187 9.04 -17.03 -32.22
CA LEU A 187 9.35 -15.79 -32.95
C LEU A 187 8.33 -14.69 -32.65
N ALA A 188 7.05 -15.03 -32.57
CA ALA A 188 5.98 -14.10 -32.22
C ALA A 188 6.08 -13.61 -30.77
N LEU A 189 6.55 -14.47 -29.86
CA LEU A 189 6.82 -14.10 -28.47
C LEU A 189 8.00 -13.15 -28.36
N LEU A 190 9.08 -13.44 -29.07
CA LEU A 190 10.26 -12.58 -29.10
C LEU A 190 9.92 -11.20 -29.67
N SER A 191 9.17 -11.12 -30.77
CA SER A 191 8.77 -9.82 -31.34
C SER A 191 7.85 -9.04 -30.39
N SER A 192 6.91 -9.71 -29.73
CA SER A 192 6.05 -9.09 -28.73
C SER A 192 6.85 -8.55 -27.54
N ASN A 193 7.84 -9.31 -27.06
CA ASN A 193 8.72 -8.87 -25.97
C ASN A 193 9.59 -7.69 -26.39
N THR A 194 10.10 -7.66 -27.62
CA THR A 194 10.84 -6.50 -28.15
C THR A 194 9.98 -5.23 -28.16
N ILE A 195 8.73 -5.32 -28.63
CA ILE A 195 7.80 -4.18 -28.64
C ILE A 195 7.48 -3.72 -27.22
N LEU A 196 7.33 -4.64 -26.26
CA LEU A 196 7.08 -4.30 -24.86
C LEU A 196 8.30 -3.63 -24.22
N LEU A 197 9.51 -4.09 -24.50
CA LEU A 197 10.75 -3.44 -24.04
C LEU A 197 10.92 -2.05 -24.66
N GLU A 198 10.53 -1.86 -25.92
CA GLU A 198 10.55 -0.55 -26.58
C GLU A 198 9.49 0.40 -25.97
N ARG A 199 8.30 -0.12 -25.64
CA ARG A 199 7.28 0.64 -24.90
C ARG A 199 7.70 0.99 -23.47
N LEU A 200 8.33 0.06 -22.75
CA LEU A 200 8.85 0.31 -21.42
C LEU A 200 9.97 1.35 -21.47
N SER A 201 10.95 1.20 -22.37
CA SER A 201 12.03 2.18 -22.52
C SER A 201 11.53 3.56 -22.96
N SER A 202 10.48 3.65 -23.79
CA SER A 202 9.86 4.93 -24.13
C SER A 202 9.05 5.54 -22.99
N LEU A 203 8.43 4.72 -22.11
CA LEU A 203 7.77 5.20 -20.89
C LEU A 203 8.79 5.67 -19.85
N THR A 204 9.87 4.93 -19.62
CA THR A 204 10.99 5.34 -18.75
C THR A 204 11.64 6.63 -19.27
N ARG A 205 11.79 6.78 -20.60
CA ARG A 205 12.26 8.03 -21.23
C ARG A 205 11.24 9.19 -21.16
N ARG A 206 9.96 8.93 -20.90
CA ARG A 206 8.94 9.98 -20.70
C ARG A 206 8.88 10.46 -19.25
N GLU A 207 9.22 9.62 -18.27
CA GLU A 207 9.42 10.04 -16.88
C GLU A 207 10.76 10.77 -16.67
N GLU A 208 11.78 10.43 -17.45
CA GLU A 208 13.00 11.23 -17.57
C GLU A 208 12.82 12.35 -18.61
N THR A 209 12.00 13.37 -18.31
CA THR A 209 12.33 14.70 -18.83
C THR A 209 13.70 15.03 -18.29
N LYS A 210 14.74 14.77 -19.10
CA LYS A 210 16.14 14.99 -18.76
C LYS A 210 16.29 16.39 -18.19
N ILE A 211 16.45 16.47 -16.88
CA ILE A 211 17.06 17.61 -16.22
C ILE A 211 18.51 17.59 -16.71
N THR A 212 18.81 18.35 -17.77
CA THR A 212 20.13 18.38 -18.39
C THR A 212 21.12 19.22 -17.59
N THR A 213 20.63 20.09 -16.72
CA THR A 213 21.42 20.96 -15.84
C THR A 213 20.76 21.11 -14.48
N VAL A 214 21.56 21.39 -13.45
CA VAL A 214 21.06 21.66 -12.08
C VAL A 214 20.07 22.83 -12.09
N GLU A 215 20.35 23.87 -12.88
CA GLU A 215 19.47 25.03 -13.05
C GLU A 215 18.09 24.65 -13.62
N ALA A 216 18.04 23.82 -14.66
CA ALA A 216 16.78 23.33 -15.23
C ALA A 216 15.99 22.48 -14.23
N GLY A 217 16.70 21.74 -13.37
CA GLY A 217 16.09 20.96 -12.29
C GLY A 217 15.45 21.84 -11.23
N ILE A 218 16.18 22.85 -10.77
CA ILE A 218 15.69 23.84 -9.80
C ILE A 218 14.48 24.57 -10.37
N GLN A 219 14.55 25.03 -11.63
CA GLN A 219 13.43 25.72 -12.28
C GLN A 219 12.19 24.83 -12.36
N SER A 220 12.34 23.57 -12.76
CA SER A 220 11.21 22.62 -12.83
C SER A 220 10.57 22.37 -11.46
N ILE A 221 11.37 22.33 -10.38
CA ILE A 221 10.87 22.20 -9.02
C ILE A 221 10.09 23.45 -8.61
N CYS A 222 10.63 24.64 -8.87
CA CYS A 222 9.96 25.91 -8.58
C CYS A 222 8.62 26.03 -9.31
N GLU A 223 8.55 25.67 -10.59
CA GLU A 223 7.31 25.67 -11.38
C GLU A 223 6.28 24.69 -10.79
N LYS A 224 6.71 23.49 -10.39
CA LYS A 224 5.84 22.51 -9.72
C LYS A 224 5.33 23.02 -8.37
N MET A 225 6.19 23.63 -7.55
CA MET A 225 5.81 24.18 -6.25
C MET A 225 4.84 25.36 -6.39
N ALA A 226 5.02 26.22 -7.39
CA ALA A 226 4.13 27.35 -7.66
C ALA A 226 2.72 26.92 -8.10
N GLY A 227 2.58 25.73 -8.69
CA GLY A 227 1.29 25.16 -9.09
C GLY A 227 0.56 24.38 -8.00
N MET A 228 1.17 24.18 -6.82
CA MET A 228 0.57 23.41 -5.73
C MET A 228 -0.30 24.28 -4.82
N GLU A 229 -1.39 23.70 -4.31
CA GLU A 229 -2.15 24.32 -3.22
C GLU A 229 -1.30 24.44 -1.96
N TYR A 230 -1.48 25.53 -1.20
CA TYR A 230 -0.65 25.87 -0.04
C TYR A 230 -0.56 24.73 0.99
N ASN A 231 -1.68 24.07 1.31
CA ASN A 231 -1.70 22.98 2.30
C ASN A 231 -0.91 21.76 1.82
N THR A 232 -1.01 21.44 0.53
CA THR A 232 -0.28 20.33 -0.10
C THR A 232 1.21 20.64 -0.16
N LEU A 233 1.57 21.87 -0.53
CA LEU A 233 2.95 22.34 -0.52
C LEU A 233 3.56 22.28 0.89
N GLN A 234 2.83 22.78 1.89
CA GLN A 234 3.25 22.75 3.29
C GLN A 234 3.46 21.32 3.78
N PHE A 235 2.53 20.41 3.48
CA PHE A 235 2.65 18.99 3.84
C PHE A 235 3.90 18.35 3.21
N HIS A 236 4.13 18.57 1.92
CA HIS A 236 5.31 18.05 1.24
C HIS A 236 6.61 18.62 1.81
N LEU A 237 6.67 19.93 2.09
CA LEU A 237 7.83 20.57 2.71
C LEU A 237 8.13 19.99 4.09
N MET A 238 7.11 19.82 4.93
CA MET A 238 7.29 19.26 6.28
C MET A 238 7.77 17.80 6.24
N ASN A 239 7.27 17.00 5.31
CA ASN A 239 7.73 15.62 5.15
C ASN A 239 9.19 15.54 4.67
N VAL A 240 9.59 16.44 3.77
CA VAL A 240 10.97 16.49 3.28
C VAL A 240 11.90 16.96 4.40
N LEU A 241 11.55 18.03 5.12
CA LEU A 241 12.34 18.55 6.24
C LEU A 241 12.45 17.54 7.39
N GLY A 242 11.38 16.79 7.68
CA GLY A 242 11.36 15.75 8.71
C GLY A 242 12.19 14.51 8.37
N GLY A 243 12.56 14.32 7.10
CA GLY A 243 13.39 13.22 6.63
C GLY A 243 14.89 13.54 6.52
N LEU A 244 15.31 14.79 6.77
CA LEU A 244 16.71 15.20 6.69
C LEU A 244 17.48 14.72 7.92
N ASP A 245 18.72 14.26 7.70
CA ASP A 245 19.65 14.03 8.80
C ASP A 245 20.24 15.36 9.34
N ILE A 246 20.99 15.28 10.44
CA ILE A 246 21.54 16.47 11.11
C ILE A 246 22.50 17.24 10.20
N GLU A 247 23.31 16.56 9.39
CA GLU A 247 24.30 17.18 8.51
C GLU A 247 23.63 17.91 7.34
N GLN A 248 22.62 17.29 6.75
CA GLN A 248 21.78 17.86 5.70
C GLN A 248 20.99 19.06 6.20
N ASN A 249 20.46 19.00 7.43
CA ASN A 249 19.72 20.10 8.02
C ASN A 249 20.63 21.32 8.29
N ASN A 250 21.87 21.08 8.76
CA ASN A 250 22.85 22.15 8.93
C ASN A 250 23.25 22.77 7.59
N THR A 251 23.44 21.95 6.55
CA THR A 251 23.75 22.46 5.20
C THR A 251 22.59 23.28 4.64
N LEU A 252 21.35 22.83 4.83
CA LEU A 252 20.16 23.58 4.43
C LEU A 252 20.08 24.93 5.15
N PHE A 253 20.40 24.96 6.46
CA PHE A 253 20.43 26.19 7.24
C PHE A 253 21.48 27.18 6.71
N GLU A 254 22.68 26.72 6.38
CA GLU A 254 23.72 27.54 5.76
C GLU A 254 23.25 28.15 4.43
N ILE A 255 22.63 27.33 3.56
CA ILE A 255 22.07 27.79 2.29
C ILE A 255 21.01 28.87 2.54
N CYS A 256 20.08 28.65 3.48
CA CYS A 256 19.06 29.64 3.85
C CYS A 256 19.68 30.96 4.36
N SER A 257 20.72 30.87 5.19
CA SER A 257 21.44 32.04 5.71
C SER A 257 22.09 32.86 4.58
N VAL A 258 22.70 32.20 3.60
CA VAL A 258 23.29 32.85 2.42
C VAL A 258 22.20 33.55 1.60
N ILE A 259 21.08 32.87 1.33
CA ILE A 259 19.96 33.46 0.57
C ILE A 259 19.40 34.68 1.31
N GLN A 260 19.20 34.61 2.63
CA GLN A 260 18.69 35.72 3.42
C GLN A 260 19.65 36.92 3.39
N SER A 261 20.95 36.67 3.41
CA SER A 261 21.98 37.73 3.28
C SER A 261 21.99 38.40 1.90
N MET A 262 21.60 37.68 0.84
CA MET A 262 21.49 38.22 -0.52
C MET A 262 20.23 39.06 -0.74
N PHE A 263 19.17 38.81 0.04
CA PHE A 263 17.89 39.54 -0.04
C PHE A 263 17.43 40.09 1.33
N PRO A 264 18.20 40.98 1.96
CA PRO A 264 17.95 41.42 3.35
C PRO A 264 16.64 42.22 3.54
N GLN A 265 16.01 42.68 2.45
CA GLN A 265 14.83 43.56 2.48
C GLN A 265 13.49 42.83 2.26
N GLN A 266 13.46 41.53 1.97
CA GLN A 266 12.22 40.84 1.59
C GLN A 266 11.70 39.80 2.60
N TYR A 267 12.49 39.40 3.60
CA TYR A 267 12.09 38.38 4.56
C TYR A 267 12.49 38.77 5.99
N THR A 268 11.72 39.66 6.61
CA THR A 268 11.65 39.73 8.07
C THR A 268 10.70 38.63 8.53
N PHE A 269 11.23 37.45 8.84
CA PHE A 269 10.50 36.44 9.60
C PHE A 269 10.21 37.01 11.00
N GLN A 270 9.01 37.55 11.20
CA GLN A 270 8.51 37.86 12.54
C GLN A 270 8.03 36.54 13.15
N PRO A 271 8.62 36.05 14.25
CA PRO A 271 8.09 34.87 14.94
C PRO A 271 6.67 35.17 15.41
N ILE A 272 5.71 34.31 15.04
CA ILE A 272 4.34 34.38 15.56
C ILE A 272 4.39 33.97 17.03
N VAL A 273 4.58 34.93 17.92
CA VAL A 273 4.35 34.74 19.35
C VAL A 273 2.84 34.80 19.56
N ASN A 274 2.21 33.64 19.70
CA ASN A 274 0.81 33.54 20.11
C ASN A 274 0.65 34.16 21.50
N GLN A 275 0.20 35.42 21.55
CA GLN A 275 -0.30 36.04 22.77
C GLN A 275 -1.68 35.44 23.10
N ASN A 276 -1.69 34.24 23.66
CA ASN A 276 -2.81 33.81 24.50
C ASN A 276 -2.22 33.38 25.84
N ASN A 277 -2.36 34.29 26.80
CA ASN A 277 -2.11 34.06 28.21
C ASN A 277 -2.93 32.86 28.69
N GLN A 278 -2.29 31.71 28.84
CA GLN A 278 -2.56 30.78 29.92
C GLN A 278 -1.28 30.00 30.23
N GLN A 279 -0.87 30.11 31.50
CA GLN A 279 0.38 29.61 32.06
C GLN A 279 0.50 28.10 31.85
N LEU A 280 1.57 27.66 31.19
CA LEU A 280 2.10 26.30 31.22
C LEU A 280 3.60 26.34 31.56
N PRO A 281 4.15 25.27 32.17
CA PRO A 281 5.36 25.33 32.98
C PRO A 281 6.60 25.73 32.19
N GLN A 282 7.43 26.56 32.81
CA GLN A 282 8.73 26.96 32.29
C GLN A 282 9.60 25.73 32.01
N GLY A 283 10.04 25.61 30.77
CA GLY A 283 11.13 24.70 30.39
C GLY A 283 10.85 23.89 29.14
N TYR A 284 10.60 24.52 28.00
CA TYR A 284 10.98 23.99 26.68
C TYR A 284 10.85 25.12 25.63
N THR A 285 11.98 25.74 25.28
CA THR A 285 12.12 26.44 23.99
C THR A 285 12.82 25.48 23.03
N PRO A 286 12.33 25.25 21.80
CA PRO A 286 13.03 24.42 20.82
C PRO A 286 14.22 25.16 20.17
N PHE A 287 14.42 26.42 20.53
CA PHE A 287 15.59 27.22 20.18
C PHE A 287 16.20 27.72 21.49
N GLY A 288 17.44 27.31 21.76
CA GLY A 288 18.21 27.82 22.89
C GLY A 288 18.38 29.33 22.78
N GLU A 289 18.30 30.02 23.90
CA GLU A 289 18.54 31.45 24.00
C GLU A 289 19.94 31.78 23.47
N PHE A 290 20.00 32.41 22.30
CA PHE A 290 21.22 33.03 21.80
C PHE A 290 21.35 34.42 22.43
N ASN A 291 22.10 34.49 23.54
CA ASN A 291 22.47 35.75 24.18
C ASN A 291 23.58 36.43 23.39
N GLY A 292 23.22 37.04 22.25
CA GLY A 292 24.13 37.74 21.35
C GLY A 292 24.25 39.22 21.66
N ASN A 293 25.06 39.59 22.65
CA ASN A 293 25.60 40.95 22.76
C ASN A 293 26.64 41.15 21.64
N TYR A 294 26.20 41.64 20.47
CA TYR A 294 27.11 42.10 19.41
C TYR A 294 27.06 43.63 19.32
N SER A 295 27.94 44.29 20.07
CA SER A 295 28.29 45.70 19.85
C SER A 295 29.33 45.77 18.72
N GLY A 296 28.88 45.74 17.47
CA GLY A 296 29.73 45.99 16.30
C GLY A 296 29.71 47.47 15.92
N GLN A 297 30.75 48.22 16.30
CA GLN A 297 31.02 49.55 15.73
C GLN A 297 31.42 49.42 14.25
N PRO A 298 31.06 50.39 13.39
CA PRO A 298 31.48 50.40 11.99
C PRO A 298 32.94 50.88 11.88
N ASN A 299 33.81 50.04 11.33
CA ASN A 299 35.16 50.45 10.96
C ASN A 299 35.12 51.25 9.64
N VAL A 300 35.58 52.50 9.75
CA VAL A 300 35.76 53.46 8.66
C VAL A 300 36.97 53.04 7.82
N PHE A 301 36.77 52.86 6.51
CA PHE A 301 37.85 52.73 5.54
C PHE A 301 38.68 54.03 5.50
N GLY A 302 39.95 53.94 5.87
CA GLY A 302 40.96 54.96 5.63
C GLY A 302 41.64 54.74 4.27
N ALA A 303 41.69 55.80 3.48
CA ALA A 303 42.46 55.91 2.26
C ALA A 303 43.97 55.76 2.53
N PHE A 304 44.68 55.09 1.61
CA PHE A 304 45.86 55.58 0.88
C PHE A 304 46.11 54.65 -0.32
#